data_AF-A0A8H3KV62-F1
#
_entry.id   AF-A0A8H3KV62-F1
#
_cell.length_a   1.000
_cell.length_b   1.000
_cell.length_c   1.000
_cell.angle_alpha   90.00
_cell.angle_beta   90.00
_cell.angle_gamma   90.00
#
_symmetry.space_group_name_H-M   'P 1'
#
loop_
_entity.id
_entity.type
_entity.pdbx_description
1 polymer ?
#
loop_
_entity_poly.entity_id
_entity_poly.type
_entity_poly.pdbx_seq_one_letter_code
_entity_poly.pdbx_strand_id
1 'polypeptide(L)'
;MLDRSIVQIWDSIWLASKALKISETCISECCSGKQKTSGGWHWMYYKDHIKPNPNEEWREIELDSRKFRVSSLRRIRLSNGEITQGSLHIGYRKVAREGYLIHRLVALAFCPKEEGKEYINHIDGNPINNSTSNLEWQIFDDGSTQEFPSIAEAQRTTGINQSNIGVVCRGLRAYAGGYRWEYVKCNDT
;
A
#
# COMPACT_ATOMS: atom_id res chain seq x y z
N MET A 1 28.81 21.06 0.62
CA MET A 1 28.40 19.69 1.02
C MET A 1 27.32 19.27 0.05
N LEU A 2 27.50 18.18 -0.70
CA LEU A 2 26.44 17.70 -1.60
C LEU A 2 25.25 17.23 -0.75
N ASP A 3 24.08 17.78 -1.03
CA ASP A 3 22.81 17.31 -0.49
C ASP A 3 22.63 15.83 -0.85
N ARG A 4 22.71 14.95 0.16
CA ARG A 4 22.49 13.51 0.00
C ARG A 4 21.00 13.21 0.01
N SER A 5 20.28 13.84 -0.91
CA SER A 5 18.87 13.57 -1.11
C SER A 5 18.68 12.14 -1.62
N ILE A 6 17.65 11.46 -1.10
CA ILE A 6 17.32 10.11 -1.54
C ILE A 6 16.74 10.22 -2.95
N VAL A 7 17.42 9.58 -3.90
CA VAL A 7 17.00 9.59 -5.31
C VAL A 7 15.91 8.53 -5.54
N GLN A 8 16.10 7.33 -4.97
CA GLN A 8 15.19 6.21 -5.18
C GLN A 8 15.32 5.17 -4.06
N ILE A 9 14.20 4.50 -3.76
CA ILE A 9 14.14 3.36 -2.85
C ILE A 9 13.76 2.12 -3.66
N TRP A 10 14.49 1.03 -3.43
CA TRP A 10 14.27 -0.26 -4.10
C TRP A 10 13.77 -1.30 -3.09
N ASP A 11 12.82 -2.14 -3.50
CA ASP A 11 12.29 -3.19 -2.63
C ASP A 11 13.30 -4.33 -2.38
N SER A 12 14.36 -4.42 -3.20
CA SER A 12 15.48 -5.34 -2.98
C SER A 12 16.74 -4.89 -3.73
N ILE A 13 17.90 -5.36 -3.26
CA ILE A 13 19.19 -5.20 -3.95
C ILE A 13 19.10 -5.78 -5.37
N TRP A 14 18.45 -6.93 -5.53
CA TRP A 14 18.23 -7.56 -6.84
C TRP A 14 17.46 -6.66 -7.81
N LEU A 15 16.38 -6.02 -7.36
CA LEU A 15 15.62 -5.09 -8.22
C LEU A 15 16.46 -3.89 -8.63
N ALA A 16 17.22 -3.32 -7.69
CA ALA A 16 18.13 -2.22 -7.97
C ALA A 16 19.21 -2.61 -8.98
N SER A 17 19.85 -3.76 -8.75
CA SER A 17 20.85 -4.37 -9.63
C SER A 17 20.32 -4.57 -11.04
N LYS A 18 19.16 -5.21 -11.17
CA LYS A 18 18.54 -5.51 -12.47
C LYS A 18 18.19 -4.25 -13.24
N ALA A 19 17.61 -3.25 -12.57
CA ALA A 19 17.16 -2.03 -13.22
C ALA A 19 18.33 -1.14 -13.68
N LEU A 20 19.39 -1.06 -12.87
CA LEU A 20 20.53 -0.17 -13.13
C LEU A 20 21.73 -0.89 -13.75
N LYS A 21 21.64 -2.22 -13.91
CA LYS A 21 22.71 -3.11 -14.40
C LYS A 21 23.99 -3.00 -13.56
N ILE A 22 23.83 -3.03 -12.23
CA ILE A 22 24.92 -2.92 -11.25
C ILE A 22 25.00 -4.22 -10.45
N SER A 23 26.21 -4.71 -10.17
CA SER A 23 26.40 -5.93 -9.36
C SER A 23 25.76 -5.82 -7.96
N GLU A 24 24.96 -6.82 -7.59
CA GLU A 24 24.34 -6.94 -6.25
C GLU A 24 25.38 -6.95 -5.14
N THR A 25 26.50 -7.63 -5.36
CA THR A 25 27.62 -7.67 -4.42
C THR A 25 28.19 -6.28 -4.20
N CYS A 26 28.42 -5.51 -5.27
CA CYS A 26 28.93 -4.14 -5.15
C CYS A 26 27.93 -3.20 -4.45
N ILE A 27 26.62 -3.37 -4.68
CA ILE A 27 25.58 -2.63 -3.96
C ILE A 27 25.63 -2.98 -2.45
N SER A 28 25.68 -4.27 -2.11
CA SER A 28 25.75 -4.74 -0.71
C SER A 28 27.03 -4.28 0.00
N GLU A 29 28.17 -4.31 -0.69
CA GLU A 29 29.44 -3.80 -0.19
C GLU A 29 29.42 -2.29 0.02
N CYS A 30 28.70 -1.53 -0.82
CA CYS A 30 28.44 -0.12 -0.57
C CYS A 30 27.57 0.09 0.68
N CYS A 31 26.45 -0.64 0.80
CA CYS A 31 25.57 -0.55 1.98
C CYS A 31 26.29 -0.88 3.29
N SER A 32 27.28 -1.80 3.25
CA SER A 32 28.09 -2.18 4.42
C SER A 32 29.34 -1.31 4.63
N GLY A 33 29.56 -0.29 3.79
CA GLY A 33 30.67 0.66 3.91
C GLY A 33 32.03 0.16 3.41
N LYS A 34 32.10 -1.05 2.84
CA LYS A 34 33.32 -1.59 2.22
C LYS A 34 33.69 -0.85 0.93
N GLN A 35 32.68 -0.34 0.23
CA GLN A 35 32.83 0.50 -0.95
C GLN A 35 32.12 1.84 -0.77
N LYS A 36 32.65 2.91 -1.37
CA LYS A 36 32.03 4.25 -1.26
C LYS A 36 30.81 4.39 -2.15
N THR A 37 30.89 3.88 -3.38
CA THR A 37 29.88 4.04 -4.43
C THR A 37 29.89 2.84 -5.36
N SER A 38 28.75 2.54 -5.97
CA SER A 38 28.64 1.54 -7.04
C SER A 38 27.71 2.06 -8.13
N GLY A 39 28.13 1.95 -9.39
CA GLY A 39 27.41 2.52 -10.54
C GLY A 39 27.16 4.04 -10.46
N GLY A 40 28.05 4.77 -9.78
CA GLY A 40 27.92 6.22 -9.59
C GLY A 40 27.05 6.65 -8.40
N TRP A 41 26.46 5.71 -7.65
CA TRP A 41 25.54 6.00 -6.55
C TRP A 41 26.10 5.58 -5.20
N HIS A 42 25.70 6.31 -4.15
CA HIS A 42 25.84 5.86 -2.77
C HIS A 42 24.67 4.95 -2.42
N TRP A 43 24.97 3.79 -1.84
CA TRP A 43 23.97 2.81 -1.44
C TRP A 43 23.93 2.71 0.08
N MET A 44 22.73 2.56 0.62
CA MET A 44 22.49 2.35 2.05
C MET A 44 21.20 1.56 2.23
N TYR A 45 21.09 0.83 3.35
CA TYR A 45 19.84 0.14 3.64
C TYR A 45 18.74 1.12 4.03
N TYR A 46 17.48 0.73 3.78
CA TYR A 46 16.33 1.54 4.18
C TYR A 46 16.37 1.84 5.69
N LYS A 47 16.72 0.91 6.57
CA LYS A 47 16.81 1.22 8.00
C LYS A 47 17.81 2.34 8.34
N ASP A 48 18.88 2.48 7.57
CA ASP A 48 19.96 3.45 7.85
C ASP A 48 19.63 4.88 7.39
N HIS A 49 18.68 5.05 6.46
CA HIS A 49 18.27 6.40 6.01
C HIS A 49 17.20 7.02 6.92
N ILE A 50 16.59 6.23 7.79
CA ILE A 50 15.52 6.68 8.68
C ILE A 50 16.12 7.59 9.73
N LYS A 51 15.82 8.88 9.62
CA LYS A 51 16.15 9.88 10.64
C LYS A 51 14.95 10.08 11.58
N PRO A 52 15.19 10.33 12.87
CA PRO A 52 14.12 10.76 13.77
C PRO A 52 13.41 11.97 13.20
N ASN A 53 12.09 11.88 13.11
CA ASN A 53 11.23 12.99 12.74
C ASN A 53 10.31 13.28 13.93
N PRO A 54 10.40 14.45 14.57
CA PRO A 54 9.58 14.77 15.74
C PRO A 54 8.08 14.80 15.42
N ASN A 55 7.70 14.99 14.14
CA ASN A 55 6.30 14.97 13.70
C ASN A 55 5.83 13.56 13.28
N GLU A 56 6.69 12.54 13.35
CA GLU A 56 6.31 11.16 13.08
C GLU A 56 5.65 10.54 14.31
N GLU A 57 4.32 10.56 14.31
CA GLU A 57 3.51 9.84 15.29
C GLU A 57 3.66 8.32 15.12
N TRP A 58 3.78 7.60 16.23
CA TRP A 58 3.75 6.15 16.29
C TRP A 58 2.58 5.68 17.15
N ARG A 59 1.80 4.72 16.64
CA ARG A 59 0.65 4.13 17.33
C ARG A 59 0.83 2.62 17.46
N GLU A 60 0.39 2.07 18.58
CA GLU A 60 0.32 0.63 18.80
C GLU A 60 -1.08 0.15 18.40
N ILE A 61 -1.13 -0.93 17.63
CA ILE A 61 -2.37 -1.61 17.25
C ILE A 61 -2.24 -3.10 17.51
N GLU A 62 -3.39 -3.77 17.61
CA GLU A 62 -3.47 -5.21 17.70
C GLU A 62 -4.27 -5.76 16.52
N LEU A 63 -3.73 -6.79 15.87
CA LEU A 63 -4.37 -7.52 14.79
C LEU A 63 -4.02 -8.99 14.95
N ASP A 64 -5.03 -9.87 14.95
CA ASP A 64 -4.88 -11.32 15.12
C ASP A 64 -4.05 -11.69 16.36
N SER A 65 -4.34 -11.03 17.50
CA SER A 65 -3.62 -11.19 18.77
C SER A 65 -2.13 -10.85 18.72
N ARG A 66 -1.71 -10.08 17.71
CA ARG A 66 -0.33 -9.60 17.56
C ARG A 66 -0.29 -8.08 17.59
N LYS A 67 0.66 -7.57 18.38
CA LYS A 67 0.91 -6.13 18.49
C LYS A 67 1.84 -5.64 17.40
N PHE A 68 1.49 -4.50 16.82
CA PHE A 68 2.31 -3.79 15.84
C PHE A 68 2.47 -2.34 16.25
N ARG A 69 3.64 -1.77 15.93
CA ARG A 69 3.85 -0.32 16.00
C ARG A 69 3.93 0.27 14.61
N VAL A 70 3.02 1.18 14.32
CA VAL A 70 2.81 1.78 12.99
C VAL A 70 3.01 3.29 13.10
N SER A 71 3.76 3.87 12.17
CA SER A 71 3.99 5.33 12.12
C SER A 71 3.04 6.02 11.16
N SER A 72 2.80 7.32 11.33
CA SER A 72 2.09 8.17 10.37
C SER A 72 2.76 8.22 8.97
N LEU A 73 4.05 7.89 8.90
CA LEU A 73 4.80 7.75 7.64
C LEU A 73 4.75 6.36 7.01
N ARG A 74 3.83 5.49 7.47
CA ARG A 74 3.55 4.14 6.95
C ARG A 74 4.67 3.12 7.22
N ARG A 75 5.51 3.39 8.21
CA ARG A 75 6.57 2.50 8.67
C ARG A 75 6.04 1.58 9.76
N ILE A 76 6.57 0.36 9.79
CA ILE A 76 6.30 -0.66 10.81
C ILE A 76 7.58 -0.90 11.59
N ARG A 77 7.49 -0.87 12.92
CA ARG A 77 8.57 -1.33 13.80
C ARG A 77 8.34 -2.79 14.15
N LEU A 78 9.30 -3.63 13.78
CA LEU A 78 9.31 -5.06 14.05
C LEU A 78 9.70 -5.34 15.51
N SER A 79 9.48 -6.58 15.96
CA SER A 79 9.82 -7.03 17.32
C SER A 79 11.32 -6.97 17.61
N ASN A 80 12.17 -7.16 16.59
CA ASN A 80 13.62 -7.01 16.69
C ASN A 80 14.09 -5.54 16.72
N GLY A 81 13.16 -4.57 16.68
CA GLY A 81 13.44 -3.14 16.68
C GLY A 81 13.70 -2.53 15.29
N GLU A 82 13.82 -3.34 14.24
CA GLU A 82 14.02 -2.83 12.87
C GLU A 82 12.76 -2.12 12.35
N ILE A 83 12.97 -1.08 11.55
CA ILE A 83 11.90 -0.31 10.92
C ILE A 83 11.87 -0.62 9.42
N THR A 84 10.69 -0.90 8.90
CA THR A 84 10.44 -1.27 7.50
C THR A 84 9.19 -0.61 6.94
N GLN A 85 9.05 -0.54 5.62
CA GLN A 85 7.78 -0.26 4.93
C GLN A 85 7.12 -1.51 4.36
N GLY A 86 7.65 -2.69 4.70
CA GLY A 86 7.22 -3.97 4.17
C GLY A 86 7.78 -4.25 2.77
N SER A 87 7.73 -5.52 2.39
CA SER A 87 8.22 -6.01 1.10
C SER A 87 7.05 -6.18 0.13
N LEU A 88 7.29 -5.89 -1.15
CA LEU A 88 6.29 -6.10 -2.19
C LEU A 88 6.13 -7.59 -2.50
N HIS A 89 4.90 -8.08 -2.42
CA HIS A 89 4.54 -9.46 -2.75
C HIS A 89 3.15 -9.51 -3.37
N ILE A 90 3.07 -9.97 -4.63
CA ILE A 90 1.83 -10.08 -5.42
C ILE A 90 1.05 -8.74 -5.40
N GLY A 91 1.74 -7.64 -5.70
CA GLY A 91 1.14 -6.30 -5.79
C GLY A 91 0.90 -5.57 -4.47
N TYR A 92 1.03 -6.24 -3.31
CA TYR A 92 0.82 -5.62 -2.00
C TYR A 92 2.08 -5.58 -1.17
N ARG A 93 2.24 -4.54 -0.35
CA ARG A 93 3.29 -4.52 0.69
C ARG A 93 2.85 -5.36 1.89
N LYS A 94 3.73 -6.25 2.33
CA LYS A 94 3.50 -7.15 3.46
C LYS A 94 4.64 -7.09 4.47
N VAL A 95 4.33 -7.45 5.72
CA VAL A 95 5.29 -7.56 6.82
C VAL A 95 5.10 -8.85 7.59
N ALA A 96 6.16 -9.27 8.28
CA ALA A 96 6.27 -10.55 8.98
C ALA A 96 6.14 -11.77 8.04
N ARG A 97 6.42 -12.96 8.58
CA ARG A 97 6.39 -14.20 7.81
C ARG A 97 4.96 -14.59 7.41
N GLU A 98 4.00 -14.22 8.24
CA GLU A 98 2.58 -14.52 8.10
C GLU A 98 1.91 -13.63 7.02
N GLY A 99 2.58 -12.56 6.58
CA GLY A 99 2.13 -11.78 5.42
C GLY A 99 1.05 -10.72 5.73
N TYR A 100 1.15 -10.05 6.88
CA TYR A 100 0.24 -8.95 7.24
C TYR A 100 0.36 -7.80 6.25
N LEU A 101 -0.78 -7.32 5.74
CA LEU A 101 -0.85 -6.26 4.74
C LEU A 101 -0.58 -4.89 5.37
N ILE A 102 0.32 -4.11 4.77
CA ILE A 102 0.71 -2.80 5.31
C ILE A 102 -0.47 -1.82 5.34
N HIS A 103 -1.30 -1.75 4.29
CA HIS A 103 -2.47 -0.86 4.30
C HIS A 103 -3.43 -1.16 5.45
N ARG A 104 -3.61 -2.44 5.83
CA ARG A 104 -4.45 -2.82 6.97
C ARG A 104 -3.90 -2.27 8.27
N LEU A 105 -2.61 -2.45 8.50
CA LEU A 105 -1.94 -1.93 9.70
C LEU A 105 -1.99 -0.39 9.75
N VAL A 106 -1.79 0.28 8.61
CA VAL A 106 -1.85 1.75 8.54
C VAL A 106 -3.25 2.27 8.82
N ALA A 107 -4.27 1.70 8.18
CA ALA A 107 -5.64 2.14 8.37
C ALA A 107 -6.14 1.88 9.80
N LEU A 108 -5.85 0.72 10.40
CA LEU A 108 -6.19 0.43 11.80
C LEU A 108 -5.58 1.44 12.78
N ALA A 109 -4.40 1.98 12.46
CA ALA A 109 -3.70 2.93 13.33
C ALA A 109 -4.16 4.38 13.12
N PHE A 110 -4.42 4.79 11.88
CA PHE A 110 -4.54 6.22 11.52
C PHE A 110 -5.83 6.60 10.81
N CYS A 111 -6.63 5.64 10.32
CA CYS A 111 -7.93 5.90 9.71
C CYS A 111 -9.02 5.56 10.73
N PRO A 112 -9.76 6.55 11.27
CA PRO A 112 -10.88 6.27 12.18
C PRO A 112 -11.85 5.28 11.54
N LYS A 113 -12.14 4.17 12.23
CA LYS A 113 -13.08 3.17 11.73
C LYS A 113 -14.48 3.79 11.76
N GLU A 114 -15.12 3.84 10.59
CA GLU A 114 -16.52 4.22 10.46
C GLU A 114 -17.42 3.02 10.78
N GLU A 115 -18.55 3.27 11.42
CA GLU A 115 -19.52 2.23 11.75
C GLU A 115 -20.06 1.56 10.47
N GLY A 116 -20.21 0.24 10.50
CA GLY A 116 -20.63 -0.56 9.35
C GLY A 116 -19.56 -0.80 8.27
N LYS A 117 -18.40 -0.14 8.35
CA LYS A 117 -17.31 -0.33 7.38
C LYS A 117 -16.27 -1.30 7.93
N GLU A 118 -16.10 -2.45 7.27
CA GLU A 118 -15.26 -3.54 7.78
C GLU A 118 -13.92 -3.69 7.06
N TYR A 119 -13.72 -2.98 5.97
CA TYR A 119 -12.60 -3.24 5.10
C TYR A 119 -11.99 -1.97 4.54
N ILE A 120 -10.86 -2.08 3.86
CA ILE A 120 -10.03 -0.95 3.47
C ILE A 120 -9.89 -0.90 1.96
N ASN A 121 -10.14 0.28 1.40
CA ASN A 121 -9.99 0.61 0.00
C ASN A 121 -8.75 1.48 -0.23
N HIS A 122 -8.16 1.37 -1.43
CA HIS A 122 -7.17 2.31 -1.94
C HIS A 122 -7.87 3.26 -2.92
N ILE A 123 -7.98 4.55 -2.58
CA ILE A 123 -8.75 5.55 -3.34
C ILE A 123 -8.24 5.66 -4.79
N ASP A 124 -6.91 5.65 -4.97
CA ASP A 124 -6.27 5.70 -6.29
C ASP A 124 -6.23 4.34 -7.03
N GLY A 125 -6.71 3.26 -6.42
CA GLY A 125 -6.62 1.90 -6.93
C GLY A 125 -5.21 1.32 -6.98
N ASN A 126 -4.21 1.99 -6.41
CA ASN A 126 -2.83 1.54 -6.37
C ASN A 126 -2.51 0.87 -5.02
N PRO A 127 -2.37 -0.47 -4.99
CA PRO A 127 -2.18 -1.24 -3.75
C PRO A 127 -0.82 -0.99 -3.05
N ILE A 128 0.09 -0.27 -3.71
CA ILE A 128 1.41 0.09 -3.16
C ILE A 128 1.34 1.44 -2.42
N ASN A 129 0.37 2.30 -2.77
CA ASN A 129 0.20 3.60 -2.13
C ASN A 129 -0.58 3.48 -0.81
N ASN A 130 0.12 3.10 0.25
CA ASN A 130 -0.48 2.92 1.58
C ASN A 130 -0.55 4.22 2.39
N SER A 131 -0.59 5.40 1.75
CA SER A 131 -0.78 6.67 2.44
C SER A 131 -2.10 6.69 3.18
N THR A 132 -2.13 7.24 4.40
CA THR A 132 -3.38 7.40 5.17
C THR A 132 -4.41 8.21 4.38
N SER A 133 -3.96 9.21 3.63
CA SER A 133 -4.79 10.02 2.72
C SER A 133 -5.31 9.26 1.50
N ASN A 134 -4.80 8.06 1.24
CA ASN A 134 -5.19 7.19 0.13
C ASN A 134 -5.97 5.94 0.60
N LEU A 135 -6.21 5.83 1.91
CA LEU A 135 -6.90 4.69 2.51
C LEU A 135 -8.20 5.15 3.14
N GLU A 136 -9.28 4.44 2.83
CA GLU A 136 -10.60 4.68 3.44
C GLU A 136 -11.21 3.36 3.88
N TRP A 137 -12.06 3.43 4.90
CA TRP A 137 -12.89 2.28 5.28
C TRP A 137 -14.06 2.16 4.28
N GLN A 138 -14.42 0.93 3.94
CA GLN A 138 -15.56 0.58 3.09
C GLN A 138 -16.38 -0.57 3.70
N ILE A 139 -17.66 -0.59 3.35
CA ILE A 139 -18.61 -1.69 3.63
C ILE A 139 -18.34 -2.81 2.61
N PHE A 140 -18.44 -4.10 2.97
CA PHE A 140 -18.50 -5.18 1.97
C PHE A 140 -19.82 -5.96 2.09
N ASP A 141 -20.24 -6.50 0.93
CA ASP A 141 -20.98 -7.75 0.60
C ASP A 141 -22.08 -8.31 1.52
N ASP A 142 -22.57 -7.55 2.51
CA ASP A 142 -23.70 -7.94 3.37
C ASP A 142 -25.07 -7.99 2.65
N GLY A 143 -25.09 -7.76 1.33
CA GLY A 143 -26.27 -7.79 0.48
C GLY A 143 -26.90 -6.43 0.19
N SER A 144 -26.34 -5.33 0.71
CA SER A 144 -26.80 -3.99 0.36
C SER A 144 -26.42 -3.63 -1.09
N THR A 145 -27.43 -3.52 -1.95
CA THR A 145 -27.29 -3.03 -3.33
C THR A 145 -27.62 -1.55 -3.39
N GLN A 146 -26.79 -0.78 -4.09
CA GLN A 146 -27.12 0.57 -4.49
C GLN A 146 -27.34 0.58 -6.00
N GLU A 147 -28.59 0.81 -6.42
CA GLU A 147 -28.92 0.94 -7.82
C GLU A 147 -28.60 2.35 -8.30
N PHE A 148 -27.96 2.43 -9.46
CA PHE A 148 -27.70 3.68 -10.14
C PHE A 148 -28.45 3.68 -11.47
N PRO A 149 -29.07 4.81 -11.87
CA PRO A 149 -29.72 4.93 -13.18
C PRO A 149 -28.76 4.67 -14.37
N SER A 150 -27.46 4.87 -14.17
CA SER A 150 -26.43 4.59 -15.17
C SER A 150 -25.06 4.45 -14.54
N ILE A 151 -24.11 3.85 -15.28
CA ILE A 151 -22.70 3.83 -14.87
C ILE A 151 -22.13 5.25 -14.72
N ALA A 152 -22.61 6.22 -15.51
CA ALA A 152 -22.20 7.61 -15.38
C ALA A 152 -22.62 8.20 -14.01
N GLU A 153 -23.82 7.85 -13.53
CA GLU A 153 -24.30 8.28 -12.22
C GLU A 153 -23.54 7.56 -11.09
N ALA A 154 -23.25 6.27 -11.28
CA ALA A 154 -22.38 5.52 -10.39
C ALA A 154 -21.00 6.19 -10.28
N GLN A 155 -20.40 6.62 -11.39
CA GLN A 155 -19.13 7.36 -11.39
C GLN A 155 -19.27 8.71 -10.67
N ARG A 156 -20.34 9.49 -10.92
CA ARG A 156 -20.55 10.79 -10.23
C ARG A 156 -20.64 10.63 -8.72
N THR A 157 -21.30 9.56 -8.27
CA THR A 157 -21.53 9.31 -6.84
C THR A 157 -20.30 8.71 -6.16
N THR A 158 -19.69 7.71 -6.79
CA THR A 158 -18.59 6.92 -6.18
C THR A 158 -17.19 7.41 -6.56
N GLY A 159 -17.06 8.26 -7.58
CA GLY A 159 -15.77 8.67 -8.14
C GLY A 159 -15.07 7.58 -8.97
N ILE A 160 -15.66 6.38 -9.09
CA ILE A 160 -15.02 5.24 -9.75
C ILE A 160 -15.19 5.36 -11.26
N ASN A 161 -14.08 5.21 -11.99
CA ASN A 161 -14.07 5.32 -13.44
C ASN A 161 -15.09 4.34 -14.10
N GLN A 162 -15.97 4.89 -14.92
CA GLN A 162 -17.04 4.16 -15.60
C GLN A 162 -16.55 2.98 -16.45
N SER A 163 -15.36 3.08 -17.05
CA SER A 163 -14.77 1.99 -17.82
C SER A 163 -14.38 0.82 -16.92
N ASN A 164 -13.87 1.10 -15.72
CA ASN A 164 -13.56 0.05 -14.74
C ASN A 164 -14.84 -0.63 -14.23
N ILE A 165 -15.89 0.15 -13.95
CA ILE A 165 -17.22 -0.39 -13.58
C ILE A 165 -17.73 -1.33 -14.68
N GLY A 166 -17.70 -0.89 -15.94
CA GLY A 166 -18.17 -1.70 -17.08
C GLY A 166 -17.34 -2.95 -17.37
N VAL A 167 -16.06 -3.00 -16.97
CA VAL A 167 -15.24 -4.24 -17.04
C VAL A 167 -15.72 -5.25 -15.99
N VAL A 168 -16.13 -4.78 -14.81
CA VAL A 168 -16.67 -5.65 -13.75
C VAL A 168 -18.04 -6.20 -14.11
N CYS A 169 -18.96 -5.36 -14.62
CA CYS A 169 -20.28 -5.82 -15.06
C CYS A 169 -20.21 -6.90 -16.17
N ARG A 170 -19.11 -6.97 -16.93
CA ARG A 170 -18.86 -7.98 -17.97
C ARG A 170 -18.18 -9.24 -17.46
N GLY A 171 -17.89 -9.32 -16.16
CA GLY A 171 -17.18 -10.45 -15.55
C GLY A 171 -15.69 -10.52 -15.89
N LEU A 172 -15.11 -9.49 -16.52
CA LEU A 172 -13.69 -9.46 -16.89
C LEU A 172 -12.79 -9.08 -15.72
N ARG A 173 -13.36 -8.53 -14.65
CA ARG A 173 -12.68 -8.21 -13.40
C ARG A 173 -13.66 -8.44 -12.25
N ALA A 174 -13.16 -8.89 -11.11
CA ALA A 174 -14.03 -9.18 -9.97
C ALA A 174 -14.56 -7.90 -9.28
N TYR A 175 -13.80 -6.80 -9.30
CA TYR A 175 -14.10 -5.58 -8.54
C TYR A 175 -13.61 -4.31 -9.23
N ALA A 176 -14.28 -3.17 -8.98
CA ALA A 176 -13.84 -1.83 -9.36
C ALA A 176 -14.16 -0.84 -8.24
N GLY A 177 -13.12 -0.12 -7.79
CA GLY A 177 -13.19 0.76 -6.61
C GLY A 177 -13.71 0.07 -5.36
N GLY A 178 -13.37 -1.21 -5.17
CA GLY A 178 -13.79 -1.99 -4.01
C GLY A 178 -15.19 -2.60 -4.09
N TYR A 179 -15.99 -2.29 -5.12
CA TYR A 179 -17.34 -2.82 -5.28
C TYR A 179 -17.43 -3.89 -6.38
N ARG A 180 -18.38 -4.83 -6.21
CA ARG A 180 -18.92 -5.64 -7.31
C ARG A 180 -19.97 -4.81 -8.05
N TRP A 181 -20.00 -4.97 -9.36
CA TRP A 181 -20.93 -4.25 -10.22
C TRP A 181 -21.65 -5.23 -11.11
N GLU A 182 -22.98 -5.10 -11.19
CA GLU A 182 -23.82 -5.89 -12.08
C GLU A 182 -24.84 -4.98 -12.77
N TYR A 183 -25.26 -5.37 -13.97
CA TYR A 183 -26.40 -4.72 -14.61
C TYR A 183 -27.69 -5.29 -14.02
N VAL A 184 -28.54 -4.42 -13.50
CA VAL A 184 -29.89 -4.78 -13.11
C VAL A 184 -30.66 -5.20 -14.36
N LYS A 185 -31.15 -6.44 -14.40
CA LYS A 185 -32.04 -6.89 -15.48
C LYS A 185 -33.39 -6.21 -15.26
N CYS A 186 -33.86 -5.45 -16.25
CA CYS A 186 -35.26 -5.02 -16.25
C CYS A 186 -36.11 -6.29 -16.42
N ASN A 187 -36.88 -6.66 -15.41
CA ASN A 187 -37.92 -7.66 -15.58
C ASN A 187 -39.07 -6.96 -16.32
N ASP A 188 -39.16 -7.20 -17.62
CA ASP A 188 -40.34 -6.84 -18.40
C ASP A 188 -41.56 -7.54 -17.77
N THR A 189 -42.53 -6.75 -17.31
CA THR A 189 -43.82 -7.22 -16.79
C THR A 189 -44.81 -7.40 -17.93
#